data_AF-A0A7J6R2L7-F1
#
_entry.id   AF-A0A7J6R2L7-F1
#
_cell.length_a   1.000
_cell.length_b   1.000
_cell.length_c   1.000
_cell.angle_alpha   90.00
_cell.angle_beta   90.00
_cell.angle_gamma   90.00
#
_symmetry.space_group_name_H-M   'P 1'
#
loop_
_entity.id
_entity.type
_entity.pdbx_description
1 polymer ?
#
loop_
_entity_poly.entity_id
_entity_poly.type
_entity_poly.pdbx_seq_one_letter_code
_entity_poly.pdbx_strand_id
1 'polypeptide(L)'
;MILDDGWENDFSYGRLMNSVGKLKRIRNMYFAIHILDPFPGSWWWQCLSWSIRVNFDYGGSGQVKSRLTYDLTECSDTELEALFLEDPRLAGERYTHPVLYLLPLLCLPLTLLSAALATRSYILRRGGLRSTGDTNDLLVRELAVGWLDPWLIFVLVANAVQATAALQCIQRADKTADVYWRLSLLGVGAGMAWLTLLRYLQFFPTYYVLIRTLSRALPRLLRFLSGLMPLLLAYALCGTCVFWPSSNFASLSDALMAMFSLLNGDIIHDMFMDMTSISWFWGQVYCYTFLCLFIYVVLNIFLAIVDEAFCTAKRFEELHLRHSARESTTGSSTSLVSSEDAGHHQLGDSELQMQCEPSA
;
A
#
# COMPACT_ATOMS: atom_id res chain seq x y z
N MET A 1 -19.28 -46.14 16.20
CA MET A 1 -20.62 -46.73 16.06
C MET A 1 -20.50 -47.76 14.95
N ILE A 2 -20.33 -49.03 15.32
CA ILE A 2 -20.31 -50.15 14.37
C ILE A 2 -21.77 -50.38 14.00
N LEU A 3 -22.13 -50.13 12.74
CA LEU A 3 -23.48 -50.37 12.24
C LEU A 3 -23.59 -51.87 11.93
N ASP A 4 -24.52 -52.52 12.64
CA ASP A 4 -24.88 -53.92 12.48
C ASP A 4 -25.67 -54.11 11.17
N ASP A 5 -25.41 -55.20 10.42
CA ASP A 5 -25.84 -55.44 9.04
C ASP A 5 -27.36 -55.75 8.86
N GLY A 6 -28.20 -55.35 9.82
CA GLY A 6 -29.63 -55.71 9.87
C GLY A 6 -30.61 -54.77 9.13
N TRP A 7 -30.14 -53.67 8.52
CA TRP A 7 -31.01 -52.58 8.05
C TRP A 7 -31.27 -52.55 6.53
N GLU A 8 -30.69 -53.46 5.74
CA GLU A 8 -30.81 -53.44 4.27
C GLU A 8 -32.22 -53.73 3.72
N ASN A 9 -33.10 -54.35 4.50
CA ASN A 9 -34.43 -54.78 4.03
C ASN A 9 -35.55 -53.75 4.23
N ASP A 10 -35.25 -52.55 4.74
CA ASP A 10 -36.27 -51.56 5.03
C ASP A 10 -36.57 -50.68 3.80
N PHE A 11 -37.81 -50.71 3.30
CA PHE A 11 -38.22 -49.99 2.08
C PHE A 11 -38.03 -48.46 2.22
N SER A 12 -38.08 -47.97 3.46
CA SER A 12 -37.78 -46.59 3.83
C SER A 12 -36.29 -46.25 3.69
N TYR A 13 -35.40 -47.19 3.99
CA TYR A 13 -33.95 -47.06 3.82
C TYR A 13 -33.56 -47.02 2.34
N GLY A 14 -34.17 -47.87 1.49
CA GLY A 14 -33.97 -47.80 0.03
C GLY A 14 -34.39 -46.46 -0.58
N ARG A 15 -35.46 -45.84 -0.05
CA ARG A 15 -35.94 -44.52 -0.48
C ARG A 15 -34.99 -43.39 0.00
N LEU A 16 -34.49 -43.52 1.23
CA LEU A 16 -33.49 -42.62 1.81
C LEU A 16 -32.17 -42.72 1.02
N MET A 17 -31.64 -43.91 0.80
CA MET A 17 -30.41 -44.15 0.05
C MET A 17 -30.51 -43.74 -1.41
N ASN A 18 -31.68 -43.86 -2.05
CA ASN A 18 -31.92 -43.27 -3.37
C ASN A 18 -31.91 -41.74 -3.35
N SER A 19 -32.42 -41.13 -2.29
CA SER A 19 -32.41 -39.67 -2.11
C SER A 19 -31.01 -39.14 -1.80
N VAL A 20 -30.26 -39.85 -0.95
CA VAL A 20 -28.84 -39.60 -0.64
C VAL A 20 -27.97 -39.86 -1.87
N GLY A 21 -28.27 -40.88 -2.68
CA GLY A 21 -27.60 -41.15 -3.96
C GLY A 21 -27.84 -40.06 -5.00
N LYS A 22 -29.02 -39.43 -5.00
CA LYS A 22 -29.30 -38.23 -5.80
C LYS A 22 -28.53 -37.01 -5.28
N LEU A 23 -28.45 -36.82 -3.97
CA LEU A 23 -27.66 -35.76 -3.33
C LEU A 23 -26.16 -35.91 -3.60
N LYS A 24 -25.61 -37.13 -3.62
CA LYS A 24 -24.21 -37.41 -4.03
C LYS A 24 -23.88 -36.96 -5.46
N ARG A 25 -24.88 -36.80 -6.33
CA ARG A 25 -24.68 -36.36 -7.73
C ARG A 25 -24.67 -34.84 -7.87
N ILE A 26 -25.31 -34.12 -6.94
CA ILE A 26 -25.33 -32.66 -6.93
C ILE A 26 -23.98 -32.21 -6.38
N ARG A 27 -23.15 -31.56 -7.22
CA ARG A 27 -21.88 -30.99 -6.76
C ARG A 27 -22.06 -29.59 -6.20
N ASN A 28 -22.82 -28.75 -6.90
CA ASN A 28 -23.09 -27.37 -6.52
C ASN A 28 -24.58 -27.10 -6.67
N MET A 29 -25.17 -26.46 -5.66
CA MET A 29 -26.51 -25.89 -5.72
C MET A 29 -26.39 -24.41 -5.39
N TYR A 30 -27.13 -23.55 -6.08
CA TYR A 30 -27.19 -22.14 -5.70
C TYR A 30 -28.59 -21.58 -5.79
N PHE A 31 -28.89 -20.65 -4.89
CA PHE A 31 -30.09 -19.82 -4.96
C PHE A 31 -29.67 -18.42 -5.37
N ALA A 32 -30.29 -17.88 -6.41
CA ALA A 32 -30.07 -16.51 -6.86
C ALA A 32 -31.26 -15.65 -6.42
N ILE A 33 -30.97 -14.53 -5.76
CA ILE A 33 -31.94 -13.52 -5.35
C ILE A 33 -31.48 -12.20 -5.97
N HIS A 34 -32.38 -11.53 -6.69
CA HIS A 34 -32.13 -10.22 -7.26
C HIS A 34 -32.92 -9.18 -6.46
N ILE A 35 -32.24 -8.16 -5.95
CA ILE A 35 -32.83 -7.09 -5.13
C ILE A 35 -32.39 -5.76 -5.70
N LEU A 36 -33.34 -4.87 -5.95
CA LEU A 36 -33.07 -3.47 -6.29
C LEU A 36 -33.18 -2.65 -5.02
N ASP A 37 -32.13 -1.90 -4.70
CA ASP A 37 -32.01 -1.16 -3.45
C ASP A 37 -31.74 0.32 -3.73
N PRO A 38 -32.75 1.19 -3.56
CA PRO A 38 -32.57 2.62 -3.67
C PRO A 38 -31.96 3.20 -2.38
N PHE A 39 -30.84 3.89 -2.53
CA PHE A 39 -30.15 4.60 -1.45
C PHE A 39 -30.31 6.12 -1.60
N PRO A 40 -31.36 6.72 -1.02
CA PRO A 40 -31.49 8.17 -0.92
C PRO A 40 -30.59 8.69 0.21
N GLY A 41 -29.40 9.18 -0.14
CA GLY A 41 -28.58 10.00 0.74
C GLY A 41 -29.05 11.44 0.72
N SER A 42 -28.71 12.22 1.74
CA SER A 42 -29.14 13.63 1.80
C SER A 42 -28.69 14.40 0.54
N TRP A 43 -27.49 14.14 0.02
CA TRP A 43 -26.87 14.88 -1.09
C TRP A 43 -26.41 13.97 -2.25
N TRP A 44 -26.87 12.71 -2.28
CA TRP A 44 -26.59 11.75 -3.35
C TRP A 44 -27.74 10.75 -3.45
N TRP A 45 -28.02 10.30 -4.67
CA TRP A 45 -29.01 9.26 -4.91
C TRP A 45 -28.39 8.18 -5.79
N GLN A 46 -28.46 6.93 -5.35
CA GLN A 46 -27.93 5.78 -6.09
C GLN A 46 -28.92 4.61 -6.00
N CYS A 47 -29.09 3.89 -7.09
CA CYS A 47 -29.80 2.62 -7.11
C CYS A 47 -28.77 1.52 -7.30
N LEU A 48 -28.77 0.54 -6.39
CA LEU A 48 -27.88 -0.61 -6.45
C LEU A 48 -28.69 -1.87 -6.75
N SER A 49 -28.25 -2.64 -7.74
CA SER A 49 -28.81 -3.95 -8.08
C SER A 49 -27.91 -5.03 -7.48
N TRP A 50 -28.48 -5.79 -6.55
CA TRP A 50 -27.83 -6.87 -5.82
C TRP A 50 -28.19 -8.20 -6.45
N SER A 51 -27.20 -8.92 -6.99
CA SER A 51 -27.34 -10.32 -7.37
C SER A 51 -26.71 -11.20 -6.30
N ILE A 52 -27.53 -11.64 -5.35
CA ILE A 52 -27.10 -12.47 -4.22
C ILE A 52 -27.21 -13.94 -4.63
N ARG A 53 -26.10 -14.66 -4.56
CA ARG A 53 -26.00 -16.10 -4.83
C ARG A 53 -25.55 -16.85 -3.59
N VAL A 54 -26.46 -17.63 -3.01
CA VAL A 54 -26.15 -18.55 -1.90
C VAL A 54 -25.72 -19.88 -2.50
N ASN A 55 -24.42 -20.14 -2.53
CA ASN A 55 -23.83 -21.36 -3.07
C ASN A 55 -23.67 -22.41 -1.98
N PHE A 56 -24.07 -23.64 -2.27
CA PHE A 56 -23.87 -24.84 -1.45
C PHE A 56 -23.00 -25.81 -2.24
N ASP A 57 -21.78 -26.03 -1.76
CA ASP A 57 -20.83 -26.99 -2.31
C ASP A 57 -20.94 -28.31 -1.55
N TYR A 58 -21.31 -29.34 -2.30
CA TYR A 58 -21.51 -30.73 -1.85
C TYR A 58 -20.37 -31.66 -2.31
N GLY A 59 -19.32 -31.12 -2.96
CA GLY A 59 -18.21 -31.91 -3.47
C GLY A 59 -17.28 -32.52 -2.40
N GLY A 60 -17.42 -32.12 -1.14
CA GLY A 60 -16.57 -32.54 -0.02
C GLY A 60 -16.99 -33.81 0.72
N SER A 61 -16.22 -34.16 1.76
CA SER A 61 -16.30 -35.38 2.59
C SER A 61 -17.48 -35.41 3.59
N GLY A 62 -18.68 -34.97 3.17
CA GLY A 62 -19.89 -34.94 4.00
C GLY A 62 -20.15 -33.62 4.74
N GLN A 63 -19.25 -32.65 4.64
CA GLN A 63 -19.52 -31.28 5.07
C GLN A 63 -20.00 -30.46 3.87
N VAL A 64 -21.21 -29.92 3.95
CA VAL A 64 -21.76 -28.99 2.95
C VAL A 64 -21.25 -27.59 3.27
N LYS A 65 -20.41 -27.04 2.39
CA LYS A 65 -19.90 -25.67 2.55
C LYS A 65 -20.90 -24.71 1.92
N SER A 66 -21.52 -23.84 2.73
CA SER A 66 -22.33 -22.74 2.23
C SER A 66 -21.48 -21.47 2.13
N ARG A 67 -21.62 -20.76 1.01
CA ARG A 67 -21.00 -19.44 0.80
C ARG A 67 -22.02 -18.51 0.18
N LEU A 68 -22.28 -17.39 0.85
CA LEU A 68 -23.02 -16.28 0.27
C LEU A 68 -22.05 -15.43 -0.54
N THR A 69 -22.33 -15.32 -1.83
CA THR A 69 -21.63 -14.43 -2.76
C THR A 69 -22.62 -13.40 -3.27
N TYR A 70 -22.18 -12.18 -3.53
CA TYR A 70 -23.03 -11.14 -4.10
C TYR A 70 -22.28 -10.44 -5.22
N ASP A 71 -23.02 -9.97 -6.21
CA ASP A 71 -22.53 -9.05 -7.22
C ASP A 71 -23.35 -7.76 -7.11
N LEU A 72 -22.68 -6.61 -7.09
CA LEU A 72 -23.27 -5.30 -6.81
C LEU A 72 -23.07 -4.35 -7.99
N THR A 73 -24.12 -4.14 -8.81
CA THR A 73 -24.11 -3.17 -9.93
C THR A 73 -24.84 -1.89 -9.56
N GLU A 74 -24.52 -0.80 -10.25
CA GLU A 74 -25.48 0.30 -10.39
C GLU A 74 -26.68 -0.20 -11.22
N CYS A 75 -27.90 0.23 -10.89
CA CYS A 75 -29.10 -0.17 -11.62
C CYS A 75 -29.06 0.32 -13.08
N SER A 76 -29.39 -0.58 -14.01
CA SER A 76 -29.60 -0.24 -15.42
C SER A 76 -30.79 0.72 -15.59
N ASP A 77 -30.84 1.47 -16.69
CA ASP A 77 -31.97 2.38 -16.98
C ASP A 77 -33.33 1.64 -16.97
N THR A 78 -33.36 0.36 -17.36
CA THR A 78 -34.55 -0.49 -17.32
C THR A 78 -34.96 -0.93 -15.92
N GLU A 79 -34.00 -1.27 -15.05
CA GLU A 79 -34.28 -1.59 -13.64
C GLU A 79 -34.76 -0.34 -12.90
N LEU A 80 -34.19 0.82 -13.26
CA LEU A 80 -34.60 2.12 -12.73
C LEU A 80 -36.04 2.46 -13.12
N GLU A 81 -36.42 2.21 -14.37
CA GLU A 81 -37.78 2.43 -14.86
C GLU A 81 -38.76 1.51 -14.14
N ALA A 82 -38.42 0.24 -13.94
CA ALA A 82 -39.22 -0.71 -13.15
C ALA A 82 -39.40 -0.23 -11.70
N LEU A 83 -38.33 0.25 -11.06
CA LEU A 83 -38.34 0.76 -9.69
C LEU A 83 -39.20 2.03 -9.55
N PHE A 84 -39.16 2.94 -10.53
CA PHE A 84 -39.99 4.15 -10.52
C PHE A 84 -41.47 3.90 -10.84
N LEU A 85 -41.77 2.84 -11.59
CA LEU A 85 -43.15 2.40 -11.81
C LEU A 85 -43.77 1.83 -10.53
N GLU A 86 -42.97 1.17 -9.69
CA GLU A 86 -43.41 0.64 -8.39
C GLU A 86 -43.55 1.75 -7.35
N ASP A 87 -42.56 2.66 -7.25
CA ASP A 87 -42.56 3.79 -6.30
C ASP A 87 -42.25 5.15 -6.96
N PRO A 88 -43.27 5.92 -7.38
CA PRO A 88 -43.09 7.19 -8.12
C PRO A 88 -42.49 8.33 -7.28
N ARG A 89 -42.46 8.19 -5.95
CA ARG A 89 -41.84 9.19 -5.04
C ARG A 89 -40.32 9.26 -5.22
N LEU A 90 -39.67 8.16 -5.58
CA LEU A 90 -38.22 8.11 -5.77
C LEU A 90 -37.76 8.83 -7.04
N ALA A 91 -38.62 8.94 -8.07
CA ALA A 91 -38.28 9.66 -9.29
C ALA A 91 -38.04 11.16 -9.05
N GLY A 92 -38.69 11.73 -8.03
CA GLY A 92 -38.50 13.12 -7.60
C GLY A 92 -37.19 13.37 -6.86
N GLU A 93 -36.52 12.33 -6.35
CA GLU A 93 -35.22 12.44 -5.66
C GLU A 93 -34.03 12.21 -6.60
N ARG A 94 -34.28 11.82 -7.87
CA ARG A 94 -33.28 11.64 -8.94
C ARG A 94 -32.62 12.95 -9.40
N TYR A 95 -32.68 14.03 -8.63
CA TYR A 95 -31.88 15.22 -8.89
C TYR A 95 -30.40 14.86 -8.69
N THR A 96 -29.82 14.29 -9.74
CA THR A 96 -28.39 14.05 -9.89
C THR A 96 -27.67 15.34 -9.54
N HIS A 97 -27.10 15.41 -8.35
CA HIS A 97 -26.54 16.65 -7.86
C HIS A 97 -25.41 17.07 -8.80
N PRO A 98 -25.45 18.30 -9.35
CA PRO A 98 -24.42 18.80 -10.26
C PRO A 98 -23.04 18.79 -9.61
N VAL A 99 -22.96 18.76 -8.28
CA VAL A 99 -21.74 18.67 -7.47
C VAL A 99 -20.85 17.49 -7.88
N LEU A 100 -21.43 16.32 -8.18
CA LEU A 100 -20.67 15.12 -8.57
C LEU A 100 -20.00 15.29 -9.95
N TYR A 101 -20.57 16.11 -10.83
CA TYR A 101 -19.99 16.44 -12.14
C TYR A 101 -19.10 17.69 -12.07
N LEU A 102 -19.43 18.65 -11.21
CA LEU A 102 -18.65 19.87 -10.98
C LEU A 102 -17.27 19.58 -10.37
N LEU A 103 -17.17 18.59 -9.49
CA LEU A 103 -15.92 18.23 -8.83
C LEU A 103 -14.87 17.68 -9.83
N PRO A 104 -15.17 16.68 -10.69
CA PRO A 104 -14.27 16.27 -11.78
C PRO A 104 -13.99 17.39 -12.78
N LEU A 105 -15.01 18.21 -13.11
CA LEU A 105 -14.86 19.34 -14.03
C LEU A 105 -13.84 20.39 -13.52
N LEU A 106 -13.75 20.58 -12.19
CA LEU A 106 -12.75 21.44 -11.57
C LEU A 106 -11.40 20.74 -11.37
N CYS A 107 -11.40 19.47 -10.98
CA CYS A 107 -10.17 18.74 -10.66
C CYS A 107 -9.34 18.37 -11.89
N LEU A 108 -9.97 18.05 -13.02
CA LEU A 108 -9.29 17.67 -14.25
C LEU A 108 -8.41 18.80 -14.83
N PRO A 109 -8.88 20.05 -15.00
CA PRO A 109 -8.01 21.14 -15.44
C PRO A 109 -6.91 21.48 -14.41
N LEU A 110 -7.18 21.36 -13.11
CA LEU A 110 -6.17 21.60 -12.06
C LEU A 110 -5.04 20.55 -12.10
N THR A 111 -5.37 19.27 -12.27
CA THR A 111 -4.38 18.20 -12.39
C THR A 111 -3.54 18.35 -13.66
N LEU A 112 -4.17 18.68 -14.80
CA LEU A 112 -3.46 18.98 -16.05
C LEU A 112 -2.57 20.23 -15.93
N LEU A 113 -3.05 21.29 -15.28
CA LEU A 113 -2.25 22.48 -15.00
C LEU A 113 -1.04 22.15 -14.12
N SER A 114 -1.23 21.33 -13.08
CA SER A 114 -0.14 20.92 -12.20
C SER A 114 0.93 20.12 -12.96
N ALA A 115 0.52 19.23 -13.87
CA ALA A 115 1.44 18.48 -14.72
C ALA A 115 2.17 19.39 -15.73
N ALA A 116 1.47 20.36 -16.32
CA ALA A 116 2.07 21.36 -17.21
C ALA A 116 3.09 22.25 -16.48
N LEU A 117 2.79 22.66 -15.24
CA LEU A 117 3.72 23.44 -14.42
C LEU A 117 4.94 22.61 -13.99
N ALA A 118 4.74 21.34 -13.61
CA ALA A 118 5.83 20.44 -13.25
C ALA A 118 6.77 20.17 -14.43
N THR A 119 6.22 19.93 -15.62
CA THR A 119 7.02 19.75 -16.85
C THR A 119 7.71 21.03 -17.30
N ARG A 120 7.04 22.18 -17.26
CA ARG A 120 7.64 23.48 -17.56
C ARG A 120 8.80 23.82 -16.61
N SER A 121 8.61 23.60 -15.30
CA SER A 121 9.65 23.79 -14.29
C SER A 121 10.90 22.95 -14.61
N TYR A 122 10.71 21.69 -15.02
CA TYR A 122 11.81 20.82 -15.43
C TYR A 122 12.52 21.30 -16.70
N ILE A 123 11.76 21.68 -17.72
CA ILE A 123 12.31 22.19 -19.00
C ILE A 123 13.12 23.47 -18.77
N LEU A 124 12.60 24.42 -17.98
CA LEU A 124 13.29 25.66 -17.65
C LEU A 124 14.59 25.42 -16.89
N ARG A 125 14.58 24.49 -15.92
CA ARG A 125 15.79 24.10 -15.19
C ARG A 125 16.85 23.57 -16.15
N ARG A 126 16.46 22.71 -17.11
CA ARG A 126 17.36 22.16 -18.13
C ARG A 126 17.85 23.21 -19.13
N GLY A 127 16.99 24.15 -19.54
CA GLY A 127 17.34 25.24 -20.45
C GLY A 127 18.32 26.25 -19.85
N GLY A 128 18.15 26.60 -18.57
CA GLY A 128 19.08 27.48 -17.85
C GLY A 128 20.50 26.89 -17.78
N LEU A 129 20.59 25.58 -17.50
CA LEU A 129 21.85 24.83 -17.50
C LEU A 129 22.55 24.75 -18.87
N ARG A 130 21.80 24.84 -19.97
CA ARG A 130 22.36 24.83 -21.33
C ARG A 130 22.88 26.20 -21.77
N SER A 131 22.38 27.29 -21.16
CA SER A 131 22.80 28.66 -21.47
C SER A 131 24.07 29.08 -20.73
N THR A 132 24.46 28.39 -19.65
CA THR A 132 25.70 28.63 -18.89
C THR A 132 26.88 27.83 -19.48
N GLY A 133 26.93 27.73 -20.81
CA GLY A 133 27.79 26.81 -21.54
C GLY A 133 29.24 27.23 -21.68
N ASP A 134 29.97 27.50 -20.59
CA ASP A 134 31.41 27.77 -20.70
C ASP A 134 32.34 27.22 -19.61
N THR A 135 31.88 26.38 -18.68
CA THR A 135 32.83 25.60 -17.85
C THR A 135 32.28 24.22 -17.47
N ASN A 136 33.03 23.19 -17.88
CA ASN A 136 32.98 21.77 -17.45
C ASN A 136 31.88 20.86 -18.03
N ASP A 137 32.19 20.24 -19.18
CA ASP A 137 31.48 19.09 -19.77
C ASP A 137 31.30 17.90 -18.81
N LEU A 138 32.16 17.77 -17.78
CA LEU A 138 32.05 16.72 -16.75
C LEU A 138 30.81 16.93 -15.86
N LEU A 139 30.47 18.19 -15.56
CA LEU A 139 29.36 18.56 -14.67
C LEU A 139 28.02 18.45 -15.41
N VAL A 140 28.01 18.77 -16.71
CA VAL A 140 26.88 18.51 -17.62
C VAL A 140 26.64 17.01 -17.79
N ARG A 141 27.71 16.19 -17.85
CA ARG A 141 27.59 14.73 -17.97
C ARG A 141 27.12 14.05 -16.68
N GLU A 142 27.57 14.50 -15.51
CA GLU A 142 27.02 14.06 -14.21
C GLU A 142 25.55 14.46 -14.03
N LEU A 143 25.16 15.68 -14.43
CA LEU A 143 23.74 16.08 -14.45
C LEU A 143 22.93 15.35 -15.52
N ALA A 144 23.55 15.02 -16.65
CA ALA A 144 22.91 14.27 -17.73
C ALA A 144 22.72 12.81 -17.38
N VAL A 145 23.43 12.23 -16.39
CA VAL A 145 23.20 10.87 -15.87
C VAL A 145 22.05 10.86 -14.83
N GLY A 146 21.67 12.02 -14.29
CA GLY A 146 20.45 12.21 -13.49
C GLY A 146 19.17 12.21 -14.34
N TRP A 147 18.90 11.13 -15.06
CA TRP A 147 17.70 11.01 -15.90
C TRP A 147 16.46 10.98 -15.00
N LEU A 148 15.65 12.05 -15.08
CA LEU A 148 14.39 12.29 -14.36
C LEU A 148 14.54 12.38 -12.83
N ASP A 149 14.21 13.56 -12.28
CA ASP A 149 13.92 13.72 -10.85
C ASP A 149 12.85 12.68 -10.45
N PRO A 150 13.12 11.71 -9.55
CA PRO A 150 12.15 10.68 -9.16
C PRO A 150 10.84 11.27 -8.68
N TRP A 151 10.90 12.47 -8.11
CA TRP A 151 9.72 13.20 -7.68
C TRP A 151 8.87 13.71 -8.85
N LEU A 152 9.49 14.11 -9.96
CA LEU A 152 8.77 14.49 -11.18
C LEU A 152 8.02 13.28 -11.73
N ILE A 153 8.64 12.10 -11.75
CA ILE A 153 7.96 10.85 -12.16
C ILE A 153 6.76 10.61 -11.27
N PHE A 154 6.95 10.67 -9.95
CA PHE A 154 5.88 10.44 -8.98
C PHE A 154 4.70 11.41 -9.18
N VAL A 155 4.97 12.70 -9.38
CA VAL A 155 3.93 13.72 -9.63
C VAL A 155 3.20 13.47 -10.95
N LEU A 156 3.90 13.06 -12.01
CA LEU A 156 3.27 12.75 -13.30
C LEU A 156 2.37 11.51 -13.20
N VAL A 157 2.83 10.46 -12.51
CA VAL A 157 2.03 9.25 -12.25
C VAL A 157 0.82 9.58 -11.38
N ALA A 158 1.00 10.35 -10.30
CA ALA A 158 -0.08 10.77 -9.43
C ALA A 158 -1.17 11.56 -10.19
N ASN A 159 -0.77 12.49 -11.05
CA ASN A 159 -1.69 13.23 -11.91
C ASN A 159 -2.39 12.34 -12.94
N ALA A 160 -1.69 11.37 -13.53
CA ALA A 160 -2.30 10.43 -14.46
C ALA A 160 -3.39 9.60 -13.76
N VAL A 161 -3.11 9.06 -12.57
CA VAL A 161 -4.09 8.31 -11.77
C VAL A 161 -5.30 9.19 -11.42
N GLN A 162 -5.08 10.42 -10.95
CA GLN A 162 -6.17 11.36 -10.63
C GLN A 162 -7.00 11.74 -11.86
N ALA A 163 -6.37 11.95 -13.03
CA ALA A 163 -7.07 12.24 -14.26
C ALA A 163 -7.90 11.04 -14.74
N THR A 164 -7.38 9.82 -14.64
CA THR A 164 -8.14 8.60 -14.95
C THR A 164 -9.31 8.40 -13.99
N ALA A 165 -9.13 8.65 -12.70
CA ALA A 165 -10.21 8.59 -11.71
C ALA A 165 -11.31 9.62 -12.01
N ALA A 166 -10.94 10.87 -12.30
CA ALA A 166 -11.89 11.92 -12.66
C ALA A 166 -12.66 11.61 -13.95
N LEU A 167 -11.98 11.05 -14.97
CA LEU A 167 -12.62 10.64 -16.22
C LEU A 167 -13.62 9.50 -15.99
N GLN A 168 -13.28 8.53 -15.15
CA GLN A 168 -14.21 7.44 -14.80
C GLN A 168 -15.35 7.88 -13.88
N CYS A 169 -15.26 9.02 -13.20
CA CYS A 169 -16.41 9.62 -12.52
C CYS A 169 -17.40 10.27 -13.51
N ILE A 170 -16.90 10.77 -14.65
CA ILE A 170 -17.71 11.40 -15.70
C ILE A 170 -18.34 10.34 -16.61
N GLN A 171 -17.60 9.28 -16.94
CA GLN A 171 -18.11 8.16 -17.72
C GLN A 171 -19.10 7.35 -16.86
N ARG A 172 -20.36 7.21 -17.31
CA ARG A 172 -21.31 6.26 -16.72
C ARG A 172 -20.78 4.86 -16.93
N ALA A 173 -20.40 4.19 -15.84
CA ALA A 173 -19.78 2.88 -15.89
C ALA A 173 -20.81 1.82 -15.46
N ASP A 174 -21.36 1.13 -16.45
CA ASP A 174 -22.58 0.32 -16.38
C ASP A 174 -22.41 -1.04 -15.64
N LYS A 175 -21.28 -1.30 -14.93
CA LYS A 175 -20.95 -2.64 -14.39
C LYS A 175 -20.25 -2.64 -13.01
N THR A 176 -20.48 -3.69 -12.22
CA THR A 176 -19.99 -3.87 -10.81
C THR A 176 -18.48 -3.71 -10.64
N ALA A 177 -17.72 -4.31 -11.56
CA ALA A 177 -16.26 -4.26 -11.59
C ALA A 177 -15.75 -2.82 -11.74
N ASP A 178 -16.56 -1.92 -12.32
CA ASP A 178 -16.20 -0.53 -12.48
C ASP A 178 -16.29 0.26 -11.17
N VAL A 179 -17.19 -0.10 -10.23
CA VAL A 179 -17.34 0.63 -8.95
C VAL A 179 -16.11 0.46 -8.06
N TYR A 180 -15.67 -0.79 -7.84
CA TYR A 180 -14.50 -1.05 -6.99
C TYR A 180 -13.23 -0.45 -7.60
N TRP A 181 -13.06 -0.57 -8.91
CA TRP A 181 -11.92 0.00 -9.64
C TRP A 181 -11.92 1.53 -9.57
N ARG A 182 -13.08 2.18 -9.78
CA ARG A 182 -13.25 3.64 -9.66
C ARG A 182 -12.90 4.15 -8.27
N LEU A 183 -13.47 3.54 -7.22
CA LEU A 183 -13.21 3.96 -5.85
C LEU A 183 -11.76 3.71 -5.45
N SER A 184 -11.17 2.60 -5.89
CA SER A 184 -9.76 2.31 -5.66
C SER A 184 -8.86 3.35 -6.32
N LEU A 185 -9.11 3.71 -7.59
CA LEU A 185 -8.35 4.74 -8.30
C LEU A 185 -8.52 6.12 -7.65
N LEU A 186 -9.72 6.46 -7.19
CA LEU A 186 -9.98 7.70 -6.45
C LEU A 186 -9.21 7.72 -5.12
N GLY A 187 -9.26 6.64 -4.35
CA GLY A 187 -8.56 6.52 -3.07
C GLY A 187 -7.04 6.56 -3.23
N VAL A 188 -6.49 5.80 -4.18
CA VAL A 188 -5.06 5.81 -4.52
C VAL A 188 -4.64 7.20 -5.04
N GLY A 189 -5.44 7.82 -5.90
CA GLY A 189 -5.21 9.16 -6.42
C GLY A 189 -5.17 10.22 -5.31
N ALA A 190 -6.11 10.16 -4.36
CA ALA A 190 -6.15 11.03 -3.20
C ALA A 190 -4.94 10.82 -2.28
N GLY A 191 -4.56 9.56 -2.01
CA GLY A 191 -3.37 9.24 -1.23
C GLY A 191 -2.09 9.77 -1.89
N MET A 192 -1.95 9.59 -3.21
CA MET A 192 -0.84 10.15 -3.97
C MET A 192 -0.85 11.68 -3.95
N ALA A 193 -2.01 12.34 -3.99
CA ALA A 193 -2.11 13.80 -3.87
C ALA A 193 -1.54 14.29 -2.51
N TRP A 194 -1.92 13.64 -1.41
CA TRP A 194 -1.36 13.95 -0.09
C TRP A 194 0.14 13.69 -0.02
N LEU A 195 0.64 12.62 -0.65
CA LEU A 195 2.09 12.40 -0.75
C LEU A 195 2.77 13.50 -1.58
N THR A 196 2.15 13.98 -2.67
CA THR A 196 2.72 15.09 -3.45
C THR A 196 2.83 16.38 -2.63
N LEU A 197 1.98 16.56 -1.60
CA LEU A 197 2.06 17.69 -0.67
C LEU A 197 3.39 17.75 0.08
N LEU A 198 3.99 16.58 0.38
CA LEU A 198 5.30 16.50 1.04
C LEU A 198 6.40 17.22 0.23
N ARG A 199 6.23 17.42 -1.09
CA ARG A 199 7.15 18.26 -1.87
C ARG A 199 7.15 19.70 -1.41
N TYR A 200 5.96 20.25 -1.17
CA TYR A 200 5.81 21.67 -0.88
C TYR A 200 6.32 21.98 0.52
N LEU A 201 6.29 21.00 1.43
CA LEU A 201 6.92 21.11 2.74
C LEU A 201 8.45 21.32 2.64
N GLN A 202 9.10 20.87 1.56
CA GLN A 202 10.52 21.11 1.31
C GLN A 202 10.86 22.60 1.13
N PHE A 203 9.88 23.45 0.80
CA PHE A 203 10.12 24.89 0.66
C PHE A 203 10.37 25.56 2.02
N PHE A 204 9.87 24.97 3.11
CA PHE A 204 10.10 25.47 4.45
C PHE A 204 11.45 24.97 4.99
N PRO A 205 12.33 25.85 5.47
CA PRO A 205 13.68 25.48 5.89
C PRO A 205 13.69 24.44 7.02
N THR A 206 12.71 24.51 7.93
CA THR A 206 12.56 23.58 9.06
C THR A 206 12.26 22.14 8.63
N TYR A 207 11.48 21.93 7.56
CA TYR A 207 11.07 20.59 7.10
C TYR A 207 11.95 20.07 5.96
N TYR A 208 12.67 20.95 5.29
CA TYR A 208 13.53 20.62 4.16
C TYR A 208 14.54 19.53 4.49
N VAL A 209 15.23 19.66 5.64
CA VAL A 209 16.25 18.69 6.06
C VAL A 209 15.62 17.33 6.32
N LEU A 210 14.52 17.27 7.09
CA LEU A 210 13.82 16.01 7.40
C LEU A 210 13.39 15.24 6.14
N ILE A 211 12.79 15.93 5.17
CA ILE A 211 12.27 15.28 3.96
C ILE A 211 13.41 14.84 3.04
N ARG A 212 14.44 15.67 2.90
CA ARG A 212 15.62 15.36 2.07
C ARG A 212 16.39 14.16 2.62
N THR A 213 16.34 13.95 3.93
CA THR A 213 17.11 12.91 4.61
C THR A 213 16.39 11.59 4.57
N LEU A 214 15.07 11.59 4.78
CA LEU A 214 14.22 10.44 4.48
C LEU A 214 14.38 9.96 3.02
N SER A 215 14.39 10.91 2.07
CA SER A 215 14.57 10.60 0.64
C SER A 215 15.94 9.98 0.33
N ARG A 216 17.00 10.39 1.04
CA ARG A 216 18.35 9.82 0.89
C ARG A 216 18.53 8.49 1.62
N ALA A 217 17.84 8.29 2.73
CA ALA A 217 17.86 7.05 3.50
C ALA A 217 17.15 5.92 2.74
N LEU A 218 16.02 6.23 2.09
CA LEU A 218 15.19 5.25 1.39
C LEU A 218 15.94 4.30 0.44
N PRO A 219 16.81 4.76 -0.50
CA PRO A 219 17.54 3.84 -1.37
C PRO A 219 18.55 2.95 -0.62
N ARG A 220 19.11 3.41 0.50
CA ARG A 220 19.99 2.57 1.35
C ARG A 220 19.17 1.45 2.00
N LEU A 221 18.01 1.80 2.54
CA LEU A 221 17.08 0.83 3.14
C LEU A 221 16.57 -0.19 2.12
N LEU A 222 16.21 0.25 0.91
CA LEU A 222 15.74 -0.66 -0.15
C LEU A 222 16.80 -1.66 -0.59
N ARG A 223 18.08 -1.26 -0.65
CA ARG A 223 19.19 -2.18 -0.94
C ARG A 223 19.34 -3.24 0.16
N PHE A 224 19.30 -2.83 1.42
CA PHE A 224 19.32 -3.75 2.55
C PHE A 224 18.14 -4.73 2.51
N LEU A 225 16.91 -4.23 2.34
CA LEU A 225 15.70 -5.06 2.23
C LEU A 225 15.77 -6.02 1.03
N SER A 226 16.33 -5.60 -0.10
CA SER A 226 16.51 -6.49 -1.26
C SER A 226 17.45 -7.67 -0.96
N GLY A 227 18.47 -7.46 -0.11
CA GLY A 227 19.34 -8.54 0.37
C GLY A 227 18.65 -9.49 1.34
N LEU A 228 17.62 -9.03 2.05
CA LEU A 228 16.83 -9.83 2.98
C LEU A 228 15.76 -10.69 2.28
N MET A 229 15.35 -10.31 1.06
CA MET A 229 14.27 -11.01 0.34
C MET A 229 14.47 -12.52 0.19
N PRO A 230 15.65 -13.05 -0.20
CA PRO A 230 15.85 -14.50 -0.28
C PRO A 230 15.67 -15.21 1.07
N LEU A 231 16.07 -14.56 2.17
CA LEU A 231 15.94 -15.11 3.51
C LEU A 231 14.47 -15.16 3.94
N LEU A 232 13.72 -14.08 3.70
CA LEU A 232 12.29 -14.03 3.98
C LEU A 232 11.53 -15.08 3.17
N LEU A 233 11.85 -15.21 1.87
CA LEU A 233 11.22 -16.19 0.99
C LEU A 233 11.57 -17.63 1.39
N ALA A 234 12.80 -17.89 1.86
CA ALA A 234 13.19 -19.20 2.36
C ALA A 234 12.33 -19.63 3.56
N TYR A 235 12.12 -18.73 4.53
CA TYR A 235 11.23 -18.99 5.66
C TYR A 235 9.77 -19.15 5.22
N ALA A 236 9.27 -18.30 4.31
CA ALA A 236 7.89 -18.40 3.82
C ALA A 236 7.62 -19.72 3.08
N LEU A 237 8.55 -20.15 2.22
CA LEU A 237 8.46 -21.43 1.51
C LEU A 237 8.60 -22.63 2.46
N CYS A 238 9.51 -22.56 3.43
CA CYS A 238 9.64 -23.59 4.46
C CYS A 238 8.37 -23.70 5.30
N GLY A 239 7.84 -22.56 5.75
CA GLY A 239 6.64 -22.49 6.58
C GLY A 239 5.41 -23.01 5.84
N THR A 240 5.21 -22.62 4.59
CA THR A 240 4.11 -23.14 3.75
C THR A 240 4.20 -24.64 3.53
N CYS A 241 5.39 -25.21 3.34
CA CYS A 241 5.52 -26.65 3.12
C CYS A 241 5.32 -27.46 4.40
N VAL A 242 5.88 -27.00 5.53
CA VAL A 242 5.85 -27.74 6.80
C VAL A 242 4.52 -27.56 7.55
N PHE A 243 3.96 -26.35 7.54
CA PHE A 243 2.77 -25.99 8.31
C PHE A 243 1.54 -25.73 7.43
N TRP A 244 1.49 -26.31 6.23
CA TRP A 244 0.37 -26.16 5.29
C TRP A 244 -1.05 -26.36 5.88
N PRO A 245 -1.29 -27.19 6.93
CA PRO A 245 -2.63 -27.33 7.51
C PRO A 245 -3.11 -26.09 8.28
N SER A 246 -2.19 -25.21 8.70
CA SER A 246 -2.52 -23.95 9.37
C SER A 246 -3.14 -22.97 8.38
N SER A 247 -4.14 -22.20 8.83
CA SER A 247 -4.70 -21.10 8.04
C SER A 247 -3.68 -20.00 7.73
N ASN A 248 -2.65 -19.85 8.58
CA ASN A 248 -1.61 -18.84 8.42
C ASN A 248 -0.59 -19.23 7.33
N PHE A 249 -0.52 -20.50 6.94
CA PHE A 249 0.44 -21.03 5.97
C PHE A 249 -0.23 -21.77 4.81
N ALA A 250 -1.54 -21.59 4.63
CA ALA A 250 -2.32 -22.24 3.59
C ALA A 250 -1.87 -21.83 2.17
N SER A 251 -1.42 -20.57 2.01
CA SER A 251 -0.81 -20.08 0.78
C SER A 251 0.46 -19.27 1.07
N LEU A 252 1.28 -19.04 0.04
CA LEU A 252 2.47 -18.21 0.15
C LEU A 252 2.13 -16.75 0.55
N SER A 253 1.00 -16.23 0.09
CA SER A 253 0.54 -14.89 0.45
C SER A 253 0.17 -14.82 1.94
N ASP A 254 -0.54 -15.83 2.45
CA ASP A 254 -0.93 -15.90 3.86
C ASP A 254 0.31 -16.05 4.75
N ALA A 255 1.27 -16.88 4.34
CA ALA A 255 2.53 -17.05 5.06
C ALA A 255 3.34 -15.76 5.15
N LEU A 256 3.46 -15.01 4.05
CA LEU A 256 4.13 -13.70 4.05
C LEU A 256 3.40 -12.68 4.94
N MET A 257 2.06 -12.68 4.93
CA MET A 257 1.25 -11.81 5.79
C MET A 257 1.44 -12.16 7.27
N ALA A 258 1.34 -13.44 7.62
CA ALA A 258 1.56 -13.92 8.99
C ALA A 258 2.97 -13.64 9.48
N MET A 259 3.99 -13.85 8.65
CA MET A 259 5.37 -13.54 8.99
C MET A 259 5.62 -12.03 9.13
N PHE A 260 4.96 -11.19 8.33
CA PHE A 260 5.03 -9.74 8.50
C PHE A 260 4.36 -9.29 9.81
N SER A 261 3.21 -9.85 10.18
CA SER A 261 2.59 -9.60 11.49
C SER A 261 3.47 -10.10 12.63
N LEU A 262 4.11 -11.25 12.47
CA LEU A 262 5.03 -11.81 13.47
C LEU A 262 6.31 -10.96 13.63
N LEU A 263 6.87 -10.42 12.54
CA LEU A 263 8.00 -9.49 12.56
C LEU A 263 7.70 -8.25 13.42
N ASN A 264 6.46 -7.77 13.39
CA ASN A 264 5.98 -6.64 14.20
C ASN A 264 5.50 -7.05 15.60
N GLY A 265 5.53 -8.35 15.93
CA GLY A 265 5.21 -8.88 17.25
C GLY A 265 3.72 -9.03 17.57
N ASP A 266 2.83 -8.99 16.57
CA ASP A 266 1.37 -9.00 16.76
C ASP A 266 0.85 -10.38 17.20
N ILE A 267 1.24 -11.44 16.47
CA ILE A 267 0.64 -12.79 16.61
C ILE A 267 1.60 -13.82 17.22
N ILE A 268 2.53 -13.41 18.10
CA ILE A 268 3.61 -14.30 18.59
C ILE A 268 3.05 -15.56 19.27
N HIS A 269 2.16 -15.39 20.26
CA HIS A 269 1.64 -16.52 21.04
C HIS A 269 0.80 -17.47 20.18
N ASP A 270 -0.09 -16.91 19.36
CA ASP A 270 -0.99 -17.66 18.49
C ASP A 270 -0.19 -18.49 17.48
N MET A 271 0.90 -17.93 16.94
CA MET A 271 1.80 -18.65 16.04
C MET A 271 2.48 -19.85 16.72
N PHE A 272 2.96 -19.68 17.95
CA PHE A 272 3.56 -20.80 18.69
C PHE A 272 2.54 -21.90 18.95
N MET A 273 1.32 -21.56 19.36
CA MET A 273 0.27 -22.54 19.62
C MET A 273 -0.12 -23.30 18.36
N ASP A 274 -0.35 -22.58 17.26
CA ASP A 274 -0.77 -23.16 15.99
C ASP A 274 0.31 -24.09 15.40
N MET A 275 1.57 -23.64 15.35
CA MET A 275 2.66 -24.46 14.81
C MET A 275 3.01 -25.67 15.68
N THR A 276 3.01 -25.50 17.00
CA THR A 276 3.28 -26.60 17.95
C THR A 276 2.18 -27.66 17.87
N SER A 277 0.94 -27.27 17.57
CA SER A 277 -0.18 -28.21 17.40
C SER A 277 0.01 -29.15 16.20
N ILE A 278 0.65 -28.66 15.13
CA ILE A 278 0.97 -29.46 13.94
C ILE A 278 2.20 -30.31 14.20
N SER A 279 3.28 -29.69 14.66
CA SER A 279 4.52 -30.39 14.99
C SER A 279 5.26 -29.67 16.11
N TRP A 280 5.33 -30.33 17.26
CA TRP A 280 5.91 -29.75 18.46
C TRP A 280 7.36 -29.30 18.25
N PHE A 281 8.22 -30.16 17.68
CA PHE A 281 9.64 -29.84 17.50
C PHE A 281 9.87 -28.78 16.42
N TRP A 282 9.34 -28.99 15.21
CA TRP A 282 9.58 -28.10 14.08
C TRP A 282 8.91 -26.73 14.27
N GLY A 283 7.73 -26.67 14.90
CA GLY A 283 7.08 -25.41 15.23
C GLY A 283 7.90 -24.53 16.18
N GLN A 284 8.45 -25.13 17.24
CA GLN A 284 9.30 -24.41 18.20
C GLN A 284 10.60 -23.92 17.53
N VAL A 285 11.28 -24.78 16.78
CA VAL A 285 12.53 -24.42 16.07
C VAL A 285 12.26 -23.32 15.05
N TYR A 286 11.19 -23.42 14.26
CA TYR A 286 10.83 -22.42 13.26
C TYR A 286 10.56 -21.05 13.91
N CYS A 287 9.69 -21.00 14.93
CA CYS A 287 9.33 -19.75 15.60
C CYS A 287 10.53 -19.11 16.33
N TYR A 288 11.29 -19.88 17.11
CA TYR A 288 12.45 -19.31 17.82
C TYR A 288 13.53 -18.80 16.86
N THR A 289 13.87 -19.57 15.83
CA THR A 289 14.89 -19.13 14.85
C THR A 289 14.41 -17.90 14.07
N PHE A 290 13.13 -17.85 13.67
CA PHE A 290 12.56 -16.68 13.00
C PHE A 290 12.58 -15.45 13.91
N LEU A 291 12.12 -15.55 15.16
CA LEU A 291 12.09 -14.41 16.09
C LEU A 291 13.49 -13.90 16.41
N CYS A 292 14.43 -14.80 16.68
CA CYS A 292 15.81 -14.40 16.98
C CYS A 292 16.46 -13.69 15.79
N LEU A 293 16.24 -14.21 14.57
CA LEU A 293 16.83 -13.65 13.38
C LEU A 293 16.15 -12.34 12.95
N PHE A 294 14.83 -12.34 12.81
CA PHE A 294 14.11 -11.22 12.21
C PHE A 294 13.83 -10.07 13.20
N ILE A 295 13.49 -10.37 14.45
CA ILE A 295 13.24 -9.32 15.45
C ILE A 295 14.56 -8.84 16.06
N TYR A 296 15.40 -9.73 16.57
CA TYR A 296 16.60 -9.26 17.29
C TYR A 296 17.78 -8.90 16.39
N VAL A 297 17.92 -9.50 15.21
CA VAL A 297 19.04 -9.16 14.31
C VAL A 297 18.59 -8.19 13.23
N VAL A 298 17.62 -8.58 12.40
CA VAL A 298 17.23 -7.79 11.22
C VAL A 298 16.59 -6.46 11.59
N LEU A 299 15.64 -6.43 12.54
CA LEU A 299 15.00 -5.18 12.97
C LEU A 299 16.02 -4.21 13.61
N ASN A 300 16.92 -4.72 14.44
CA ASN A 300 17.97 -3.91 15.06
C ASN A 300 18.95 -3.34 14.01
N ILE A 301 19.32 -4.13 13.00
CA ILE A 301 20.14 -3.63 11.87
C ILE A 301 19.35 -2.56 11.08
N PHE A 302 18.06 -2.79 10.82
CA PHE A 302 17.23 -1.81 10.14
C PHE A 302 17.16 -0.48 10.91
N LEU A 303 16.93 -0.55 12.23
CA LEU A 303 16.94 0.63 13.11
C LEU A 303 18.30 1.33 13.09
N ALA A 304 19.41 0.59 13.13
CA ALA A 304 20.75 1.17 13.04
C ALA A 304 21.00 1.91 11.71
N ILE A 305 20.53 1.38 10.57
CA ILE A 305 20.65 2.07 9.27
C ILE A 305 19.81 3.35 9.23
N VAL A 306 18.60 3.32 9.81
CA VAL A 306 17.74 4.50 9.91
C VAL A 306 18.38 5.56 10.80
N ASP A 307 18.93 5.16 11.94
CA ASP A 307 19.62 6.04 12.88
C ASP A 307 20.88 6.67 12.27
N GLU A 308 21.72 5.89 11.59
CA GLU A 308 22.90 6.39 10.88
C GLU A 308 22.49 7.43 9.82
N ALA A 309 21.41 7.18 9.08
CA ALA A 309 20.89 8.11 8.10
C ALA A 309 20.37 9.42 8.74
N PHE A 310 19.75 9.33 9.92
CA PHE A 310 19.27 10.48 10.69
C PHE A 310 20.41 11.28 11.34
N CYS A 311 21.44 10.63 11.88
CA CYS A 311 22.64 11.30 12.39
C CYS A 311 23.40 12.01 11.26
N THR A 312 23.61 11.35 10.12
CA THR A 312 24.26 11.94 8.95
C THR A 312 23.52 13.18 8.45
N ALA A 313 22.19 13.11 8.47
CA ALA A 313 21.29 14.18 8.12
C ALA A 313 21.44 15.41 9.01
N LYS A 314 21.39 15.20 10.33
CA LYS A 314 21.52 16.26 11.32
C LYS A 314 22.89 16.94 11.27
N ARG A 315 23.97 16.15 11.11
CA ARG A 315 25.33 16.70 10.95
C ARG A 315 25.46 17.62 9.74
N PHE A 316 24.82 17.27 8.62
CA PHE A 316 24.82 18.11 7.43
C PHE A 316 24.13 19.47 7.67
N GLU A 317 23.05 19.49 8.46
CA GLU A 317 22.35 20.72 8.85
C GLU A 317 23.20 21.60 9.77
N GLU A 318 23.80 21.02 10.82
CA GLU A 318 24.67 21.76 11.73
C GLU A 318 25.88 22.39 11.02
N LEU A 319 26.47 21.67 10.06
CA LEU A 319 27.54 22.19 9.21
C LEU A 319 27.08 23.39 8.35
N HIS A 320 25.87 23.34 7.79
CA HIS A 320 25.32 24.46 7.03
C HIS A 320 25.12 25.69 7.91
N LEU A 321 24.57 25.51 9.11
CA LEU A 321 24.40 26.60 10.07
C LEU A 321 25.74 27.22 10.49
N ARG A 322 26.77 26.41 10.74
CA ARG A 322 28.13 26.89 11.08
C ARG A 322 28.78 27.66 9.92
N HIS A 323 28.62 27.20 8.68
CA HIS A 323 29.12 27.92 7.50
C HIS A 323 28.42 29.27 7.32
N SER A 324 27.08 29.32 7.43
CA SER A 324 26.34 30.57 7.35
C SER A 324 26.72 31.55 8.47
N ALA A 325 26.99 31.07 9.68
CA ALA A 325 27.50 31.90 10.77
C ALA A 325 28.91 32.45 10.47
N ARG A 326 29.84 31.64 9.95
CA ARG A 326 31.19 32.10 9.57
C ARG A 326 31.19 33.13 8.44
N GLU A 327 30.33 32.98 7.43
CA GLU A 327 30.18 33.95 6.34
C GLU A 327 29.60 35.29 6.83
N SER A 328 28.65 35.25 7.77
CA SER A 328 28.14 36.47 8.40
C SER A 328 29.18 37.20 9.26
N THR A 329 30.14 36.46 9.83
CA THR A 329 31.21 37.03 10.67
C THR A 329 32.35 37.60 9.82
N THR A 330 32.71 36.94 8.72
CA THR A 330 33.76 37.38 7.78
C THR A 330 33.33 38.54 6.89
N GLY A 331 32.03 38.66 6.58
CA GLY A 331 31.46 39.85 5.93
C GLY A 331 31.54 41.14 6.76
N SER A 332 31.74 41.03 8.08
CA SER A 332 31.96 42.17 8.99
C SER A 332 33.44 42.39 9.32
N SER A 333 34.35 41.56 8.81
CA SER A 333 35.77 41.59 9.20
C SER A 333 36.68 41.25 8.01
N THR A 334 36.63 42.05 6.95
CA THR A 334 37.82 42.32 6.12
C THR A 334 38.81 43.18 6.90
N SER A 335 39.43 42.60 7.92
CA SER A 335 40.76 42.96 8.40
C SER A 335 41.20 41.96 9.46
N LEU A 336 42.23 41.16 9.11
CA LEU A 336 43.12 40.39 9.98
C LEU A 336 42.46 39.20 10.71
N VAL A 337 42.87 37.97 10.37
CA VAL A 337 43.91 37.23 11.11
C VAL A 337 44.12 35.86 10.46
N SER A 338 45.40 35.50 10.45
CA SER A 338 46.11 34.34 9.94
C SER A 338 45.89 33.03 10.72
N SER A 339 45.97 31.92 9.98
CA SER A 339 46.73 30.71 10.30
C SER A 339 46.65 30.11 11.72
N GLU A 340 45.48 29.66 12.18
CA GLU A 340 45.40 28.78 13.37
C GLU A 340 44.29 27.70 13.32
N ASP A 341 43.63 27.48 12.17
CA ASP A 341 42.37 26.71 12.10
C ASP A 341 42.51 25.21 11.79
N ALA A 342 43.74 24.66 11.76
CA ALA A 342 43.96 23.24 11.45
C ALA A 342 43.82 22.30 12.69
N GLY A 343 43.94 22.84 13.91
CA GLY A 343 43.89 22.05 15.15
C GLY A 343 42.47 21.82 15.71
N HIS A 344 41.53 22.73 15.44
CA HIS A 344 40.16 22.65 15.97
C HIS A 344 39.22 21.76 15.14
N HIS A 345 39.60 21.41 13.91
CA HIS A 345 38.82 20.52 13.04
C HIS A 345 38.75 19.07 13.55
N GLN A 346 39.79 18.58 14.24
CA GLN A 346 39.80 17.21 14.78
C GLN A 346 39.05 17.06 16.11
N LEU A 347 38.97 18.11 16.94
CA LEU A 347 38.30 18.03 18.25
C LEU A 347 36.76 18.05 18.10
N GLY A 348 36.23 18.88 17.20
CA GLY A 348 34.78 19.00 16.98
C GLY A 348 34.15 17.83 16.22
N ASP A 349 34.92 17.17 15.34
CA ASP A 349 34.48 15.91 14.70
C ASP A 349 34.48 14.74 15.69
N SER A 350 35.36 14.76 16.70
CA SER A 350 35.43 13.75 17.76
C SER A 350 34.28 13.88 18.78
N GLU A 351 33.85 15.11 19.13
CA GLU A 351 32.67 15.32 19.99
C GLU A 351 31.35 14.97 19.28
N LEU A 352 31.22 15.24 17.98
CA LEU A 352 30.04 14.81 17.21
C LEU A 352 29.97 13.29 17.01
N GLN A 353 31.13 12.63 16.90
CA GLN A 353 31.20 11.18 16.80
C GLN A 353 30.80 10.50 18.13
N MET A 354 30.97 11.19 19.26
CA MET A 354 30.61 10.71 20.61
C MET A 354 29.10 10.83 20.93
N GLN A 355 28.33 11.61 20.15
CA GLN A 355 26.88 11.83 20.35
C GLN A 355 25.98 10.95 19.47
N CYS A 356 26.56 10.20 18.54
CA CYS A 356 25.86 9.25 17.65
C CYS A 356 26.49 7.84 17.76
N GLU A 357 27.10 7.48 18.88
CA GLU A 357 27.36 6.08 19.18
C GLU A 357 26.02 5.40 19.53
N PRO A 358 25.74 4.21 18.99
CA PRO A 358 24.55 3.47 19.39
C PRO A 358 24.63 3.23 20.89
N SER A 359 23.54 3.51 21.61
CA SER A 359 23.39 3.02 22.97
C SER A 359 23.51 1.50 22.91
N ALA A 360 24.63 1.00 23.43
CA ALA A 360 25.03 -0.41 23.42
C ALA A 360 23.96 -1.33 24.03
#